data_AF-A0A6A5VIF7-F1
#
_entry.id   AF-A0A6A5VIF7-F1
#
_cell.length_a   1.000
_cell.length_b   1.000
_cell.length_c   1.000
_cell.angle_alpha   90.00
_cell.angle_beta   90.00
_cell.angle_gamma   90.00
#
_symmetry.space_group_name_H-M   'P 1'
#
loop_
_entity.id
_entity.type
_entity.pdbx_description
1 polymer ?
#
loop_
_entity_poly.entity_id
_entity_poly.type
_entity_poly.pdbx_seq_one_letter_code
_entity_poly.pdbx_strand_id
1 'polypeptide(L)'
;MAVSNFKVPRCCLKGKAVFFCIQINTLRRTKPQSDLLPSERLSQAIDTFHEHYPARAAPTSRMSNTTDALTSPAPPTDDNTLSWGSVFTGGLLPIALGFTGYPGGKICDAPAAIGPWLRVSPIMCTLDMLVFLLRLQYYTLRTWSCRLGFRIVMTQLYGYDDAVTGAFEDFRKSPYTRLFGFLFVIPSFVKLYAVDGLVWTKVWLCMYIAPYVAFEAVCLESRGAARKVEYVLSRYFFALNVGATLLYYMYCYDPRGTGQPGWTKVLGRR
;
A
#
# COMPACT_ATOMS: atom_id res chain seq x y z
N MET A 1 -21.08 23.09 49.35
CA MET A 1 -20.56 22.57 48.07
C MET A 1 -19.08 22.26 48.24
N ALA A 2 -18.75 20.99 48.46
CA ALA A 2 -17.40 20.55 48.77
C ALA A 2 -16.64 20.21 47.48
N VAL A 3 -15.53 20.89 47.23
CA VAL A 3 -14.61 20.61 46.12
C VAL A 3 -13.65 19.51 46.60
N SER A 4 -13.87 18.28 46.16
CA SER A 4 -12.98 17.15 46.42
C SER A 4 -11.71 17.27 45.57
N ASN A 5 -10.59 17.56 46.23
CA ASN A 5 -9.24 17.54 45.66
C ASN A 5 -8.86 16.12 45.24
N PHE A 6 -8.80 15.87 43.93
CA PHE A 6 -8.32 14.61 43.38
C PHE A 6 -6.78 14.60 43.38
N LYS A 7 -6.19 13.97 44.40
CA LYS A 7 -4.74 13.84 44.59
C LYS A 7 -4.24 12.63 43.80
N VAL A 8 -3.66 12.87 42.63
CA VAL A 8 -3.01 11.81 41.83
C VAL A 8 -1.70 11.38 42.53
N PRO A 9 -1.47 10.08 42.80
CA PRO A 9 -0.23 9.63 43.42
C PRO A 9 0.96 9.77 42.45
N ARG A 10 1.96 10.55 42.87
CA ARG A 10 3.29 10.57 42.26
C ARG A 10 4.01 9.29 42.66
N CYS A 11 3.94 8.25 41.83
CA CYS A 11 4.86 7.13 41.95
C CYS A 11 6.21 7.51 41.32
N CYS A 12 7.22 7.58 42.18
CA CYS A 12 8.64 7.65 41.86
C CYS A 12 9.05 6.53 40.89
N LEU A 13 9.47 6.88 39.68
CA LEU A 13 10.48 6.12 38.94
C LEU A 13 11.71 7.03 38.75
N LYS A 14 12.55 7.07 39.80
CA LYS A 14 13.96 7.43 39.67
C LYS A 14 14.71 6.14 39.33
N GLY A 15 15.35 6.06 38.18
CA GLY A 15 16.31 4.99 37.91
C GLY A 15 16.60 4.73 36.44
N LYS A 16 17.75 5.23 35.99
CA LYS A 16 18.53 4.76 34.82
C LYS A 16 17.98 5.12 33.44
N ALA A 17 18.21 6.38 33.06
CA ALA A 17 18.35 6.81 31.67
C ALA A 17 19.83 6.71 31.25
N VAL A 18 20.30 5.53 30.86
CA VAL A 18 21.56 5.35 30.11
C VAL A 18 21.42 4.07 29.28
N PHE A 19 21.88 4.13 28.03
CA PHE A 19 21.96 3.07 27.01
C PHE A 19 20.68 2.78 26.23
N PHE A 20 20.46 3.55 25.16
CA PHE A 20 20.35 3.02 23.79
C PHE A 20 20.49 4.17 22.77
N CYS A 21 21.66 4.81 22.75
CA CYS A 21 22.15 5.49 21.54
C CYS A 21 22.82 4.39 20.69
N ILE A 22 22.03 3.69 19.87
CA ILE A 22 22.61 2.94 18.77
C ILE A 22 23.10 3.95 17.74
N GLN A 23 24.38 3.86 17.45
CA GLN A 23 25.09 4.61 16.44
C GLN A 23 24.35 4.58 15.08
N ILE A 24 23.85 5.73 14.66
CA ILE A 24 23.85 6.12 13.25
C ILE A 24 24.63 7.42 13.18
N ASN A 25 25.93 7.32 13.44
CA ASN A 25 26.87 8.42 13.31
C ASN A 25 28.17 7.93 12.69
N THR A 26 28.03 7.26 11.55
CA THR A 26 29.14 7.00 10.63
C THR A 26 28.55 6.94 9.23
N LEU A 27 28.37 8.10 8.61
CA LEU A 27 28.41 8.36 7.16
C LEU A 27 27.99 9.82 6.93
N ARG A 28 28.78 10.74 7.49
CA ARG A 28 28.77 12.15 7.12
C ARG A 28 30.18 12.51 6.66
N ARG A 29 30.45 12.32 5.36
CA ARG A 29 31.43 13.07 4.54
C ARG A 29 31.52 12.47 3.13
N THR A 30 30.62 12.89 2.26
CA THR A 30 30.98 13.21 0.87
C THR A 30 30.40 14.60 0.57
N LYS A 31 31.21 15.39 -0.12
CA LYS A 31 31.08 16.84 -0.34
C LYS A 31 29.77 17.23 -1.04
N PRO A 32 29.33 18.50 -0.90
CA PRO A 32 28.23 19.04 -1.68
C PRO A 32 28.67 19.20 -3.13
N GLN A 33 27.94 18.60 -4.06
CA GLN A 33 27.96 18.94 -5.48
C GLN A 33 26.65 19.66 -5.80
N SER A 34 26.51 20.84 -5.20
CA SER A 34 25.60 21.88 -5.65
C SER A 34 26.25 22.57 -6.83
N ASP A 35 25.54 22.63 -7.95
CA ASP A 35 25.49 23.74 -8.93
C ASP A 35 25.02 23.22 -10.31
N LEU A 36 23.89 22.50 -10.33
CA LEU A 36 23.16 22.21 -11.57
C LEU A 36 21.68 22.44 -11.30
N LEU A 37 21.10 23.41 -12.02
CA LEU A 37 19.70 23.80 -11.91
C LEU A 37 18.79 22.60 -12.25
N PRO A 38 17.64 22.44 -11.59
CA PRO A 38 16.70 21.33 -11.84
C PRO A 38 16.28 21.18 -13.31
N SER A 39 16.32 22.26 -14.10
CA SER A 39 16.00 22.25 -15.53
C SER A 39 17.04 21.51 -16.39
N GLU A 40 18.33 21.53 -16.03
CA GLU A 40 19.38 20.86 -16.81
C GLU A 40 19.37 19.34 -16.61
N ARG A 41 18.95 18.85 -15.43
CA ARG A 41 18.78 17.41 -15.18
C ARG A 41 17.65 16.79 -16.00
N LEU A 42 16.63 17.57 -16.35
CA LEU A 42 15.53 17.09 -17.18
C LEU A 42 15.96 16.98 -18.66
N SER A 43 16.73 17.96 -19.15
CA SER A 43 17.26 17.90 -20.53
C SER A 43 18.18 16.70 -20.74
N GLN A 44 19.11 16.46 -19.81
CA GLN A 44 20.05 15.32 -19.91
C GLN A 44 19.32 13.96 -19.84
N ALA A 45 18.26 13.84 -19.05
CA ALA A 45 17.47 12.62 -18.98
C ALA A 45 16.63 12.37 -20.25
N ILE A 46 16.17 13.42 -20.93
CA ILE A 46 15.42 13.32 -22.20
C ILE A 46 16.35 12.91 -23.35
N ASP A 47 17.56 13.47 -23.40
CA ASP A 47 18.53 13.16 -24.46
C ASP A 47 19.02 11.71 -24.38
N THR A 48 19.24 11.18 -23.17
CA THR A 48 19.64 9.76 -22.98
C THR A 48 18.52 8.78 -23.36
N PHE A 49 17.25 9.19 -23.28
CA PHE A 49 16.12 8.33 -23.60
C PHE A 49 15.92 8.14 -25.11
N HIS A 50 16.27 9.16 -25.91
CA HIS A 50 16.15 9.10 -27.37
C HIS A 50 17.21 8.20 -28.03
N GLU A 51 18.36 7.98 -27.39
CA GLU A 51 19.45 7.18 -27.95
C GLU A 51 19.21 5.65 -27.85
N HIS A 52 18.36 5.19 -26.93
CA HIS A 52 18.11 3.75 -26.71
C HIS A 52 16.80 3.21 -27.32
N TYR A 53 15.98 4.07 -27.93
CA TYR A 53 14.75 3.67 -28.61
C TYR A 53 14.67 4.28 -30.00
N PRO A 54 15.32 3.68 -31.02
CA PRO A 54 15.12 4.11 -32.40
C PRO A 54 13.63 3.97 -32.75
N ALA A 55 13.07 5.04 -33.31
CA ALA A 55 11.68 5.11 -33.75
C ALA A 55 11.32 3.86 -34.56
N ARG A 56 10.35 3.09 -34.06
CA ARG A 56 9.83 1.90 -34.73
C ARG A 56 9.25 2.34 -36.07
N ALA A 57 9.93 2.00 -37.16
CA ALA A 57 9.51 2.31 -38.52
C ALA A 57 8.05 1.86 -38.73
N ALA A 58 7.23 2.76 -39.28
CA ALA A 58 5.85 2.50 -39.62
C ALA A 58 5.76 1.28 -40.57
N PRO A 59 4.82 0.35 -40.34
CA PRO A 59 4.67 -0.82 -41.20
C PRO A 59 4.20 -0.37 -42.59
N THR A 60 5.08 -0.53 -43.57
CA THR A 60 4.78 -0.34 -44.98
C THR A 60 3.67 -1.30 -45.38
N SER A 61 2.53 -0.76 -45.78
CA SER A 61 1.37 -1.53 -46.24
C SER A 61 1.74 -2.33 -47.49
N ARG A 62 1.99 -3.63 -47.31
CA ARG A 62 2.17 -4.56 -48.43
C ARG A 62 0.78 -4.96 -48.93
N MET A 63 0.36 -4.38 -50.05
CA MET A 63 -0.71 -4.91 -50.88
C MET A 63 -0.26 -6.30 -51.37
N SER A 64 -0.87 -7.36 -50.84
CA SER A 64 -0.74 -8.71 -51.38
C SER A 64 -2.08 -9.16 -51.94
N ASN A 65 -2.02 -9.53 -53.21
CA ASN A 65 -3.11 -9.91 -54.08
C ASN A 65 -4.01 -11.01 -53.51
N THR A 66 -5.28 -10.83 -53.83
CA THR A 66 -6.39 -11.78 -53.76
C THR A 66 -6.02 -13.09 -54.44
N THR A 67 -5.85 -14.14 -53.65
CA THR A 67 -6.00 -15.52 -54.12
C THR A 67 -6.91 -16.20 -53.12
N ASP A 68 -8.14 -16.47 -53.55
CA ASP A 68 -9.21 -17.09 -52.78
C ASP A 68 -8.81 -18.50 -52.34
N ALA A 69 -8.18 -18.59 -51.17
CA ALA A 69 -7.88 -19.84 -50.51
C ALA A 69 -9.00 -20.18 -49.53
N LEU A 70 -9.63 -21.32 -49.78
CA LEU A 70 -10.62 -22.03 -48.97
C LEU A 70 -10.45 -21.73 -47.47
N THR A 71 -11.39 -20.97 -46.93
CA THR A 71 -11.38 -20.43 -45.57
C THR A 71 -11.57 -21.55 -44.55
N SER A 72 -10.47 -22.01 -43.95
CA SER A 72 -10.51 -22.80 -42.72
C SER A 72 -11.18 -21.96 -41.63
N PRO A 73 -12.18 -22.47 -40.89
CA PRO A 73 -12.84 -21.70 -39.84
C PRO A 73 -11.81 -21.27 -38.81
N ALA A 74 -11.71 -19.96 -38.58
CA ALA A 74 -10.80 -19.42 -37.60
C ALA A 74 -11.04 -20.10 -36.24
N PRO A 75 -9.98 -20.51 -35.51
CA PRO A 75 -10.15 -21.06 -34.18
C PRO A 75 -10.92 -20.05 -33.32
N PRO A 76 -11.86 -20.51 -32.47
CA PRO A 76 -12.66 -19.61 -31.64
C PRO A 76 -11.72 -18.74 -30.81
N THR A 77 -11.75 -17.43 -31.07
CA THR A 77 -11.07 -16.45 -30.24
C THR A 77 -11.76 -16.41 -28.88
N ASP A 78 -11.02 -16.75 -27.83
CA ASP A 78 -11.48 -16.57 -26.46
C ASP A 78 -11.51 -15.06 -26.15
N ASP A 79 -12.64 -14.42 -26.44
CA ASP A 79 -12.90 -12.97 -26.30
C ASP A 79 -12.80 -12.45 -24.86
N ASN A 80 -12.54 -13.34 -23.88
CA ASN A 80 -12.43 -13.00 -22.47
C ASN A 80 -10.98 -12.78 -22.00
N THR A 81 -10.01 -12.76 -22.90
CA THR A 81 -8.61 -12.52 -22.55
C THR A 81 -8.34 -11.03 -22.32
N LEU A 82 -8.14 -10.66 -21.05
CA LEU A 82 -7.74 -9.30 -20.70
C LEU A 82 -6.29 -9.05 -21.09
N SER A 83 -6.04 -7.95 -21.82
CA SER A 83 -4.68 -7.52 -22.10
C SER A 83 -3.98 -7.09 -20.81
N TRP A 84 -2.70 -7.44 -20.68
CA TRP A 84 -1.85 -6.99 -19.57
C TRP A 84 -1.84 -5.47 -19.42
N GLY A 85 -1.93 -4.75 -20.54
CA GLY A 85 -2.07 -3.29 -20.55
C GLY A 85 -3.29 -2.85 -19.73
N SER A 86 -4.47 -3.43 -19.97
CA SER A 86 -5.69 -3.09 -19.24
C SER A 86 -5.62 -3.41 -17.74
N VAL A 87 -5.03 -4.56 -17.39
CA VAL A 87 -4.82 -4.98 -15.98
C VAL A 87 -3.90 -3.99 -15.26
N PHE A 88 -2.81 -3.60 -15.91
CA PHE A 88 -1.82 -2.72 -15.30
C PHE A 88 -2.29 -1.26 -15.24
N THR A 89 -2.66 -0.68 -16.39
CA THR A 89 -3.02 0.75 -16.47
C THR A 89 -4.40 1.05 -15.92
N GLY A 90 -5.37 0.14 -16.11
CA GLY A 90 -6.74 0.32 -15.67
C GLY A 90 -7.03 -0.22 -14.26
N GLY A 91 -6.18 -1.11 -13.76
CA GLY A 91 -6.35 -1.74 -12.45
C GLY A 91 -5.28 -1.31 -11.47
N LEU A 92 -4.07 -1.87 -11.62
CA LEU A 92 -2.99 -1.74 -10.63
C LEU A 92 -2.49 -0.31 -10.44
N LEU A 93 -2.38 0.47 -11.51
CA LEU A 93 -1.85 1.83 -11.45
C LEU A 93 -2.75 2.79 -10.63
N PRO A 94 -4.07 2.88 -10.87
CA PRO A 94 -4.97 3.67 -10.01
C PRO A 94 -4.91 3.28 -8.54
N ILE A 95 -4.77 1.98 -8.26
CA ILE A 95 -4.62 1.46 -6.91
C ILE A 95 -3.32 2.00 -6.30
N ALA A 96 -2.17 1.74 -6.92
CA ALA A 96 -0.88 2.21 -6.43
C ALA A 96 -0.86 3.74 -6.20
N LEU A 97 -1.41 4.51 -7.14
CA LEU A 97 -1.54 5.97 -7.02
C LEU A 97 -2.45 6.38 -5.86
N GLY A 98 -3.60 5.71 -5.67
CA GLY A 98 -4.47 5.97 -4.52
C GLY A 98 -3.76 5.78 -3.18
N PHE A 99 -2.83 4.81 -3.09
CA PHE A 99 -2.03 4.57 -1.90
C PHE A 99 -0.90 5.58 -1.67
N THR A 100 -0.42 6.26 -2.72
CA THR A 100 0.56 7.37 -2.55
C THR A 100 -0.03 8.56 -1.79
N GLY A 101 -1.33 8.80 -1.95
CA GLY A 101 -2.08 9.83 -1.24
C GLY A 101 -2.35 9.48 0.23
N TYR A 102 -1.98 8.28 0.66
CA TYR A 102 -2.25 7.82 2.02
C TYR A 102 -1.44 8.62 3.05
N PRO A 103 -2.08 9.17 4.09
CA PRO A 103 -1.41 9.91 5.15
C PRO A 103 -0.78 8.96 6.17
N GLY A 104 0.17 8.15 5.72
CA GLY A 104 1.07 7.45 6.65
C GLY A 104 2.30 8.31 6.92
N GLY A 105 2.80 8.26 8.15
CA GLY A 105 4.03 8.90 8.57
C GLY A 105 5.28 8.26 7.95
N LYS A 106 6.34 8.13 8.75
CA LYS A 106 7.58 7.42 8.37
C LYS A 106 7.27 5.98 7.98
N ILE A 107 7.91 5.48 6.92
CA ILE A 107 7.76 4.09 6.44
C ILE A 107 9.04 3.35 6.73
N CYS A 108 9.02 2.30 7.55
CA CYS A 108 10.25 1.61 7.96
C CYS A 108 11.37 2.58 8.43
N ASP A 109 11.01 3.60 9.21
CA ASP A 109 11.86 4.71 9.68
C ASP A 109 12.44 5.62 8.57
N ALA A 110 12.03 5.44 7.31
CA ALA A 110 12.38 6.34 6.22
C ALA A 110 11.73 7.73 6.41
N PRO A 111 12.40 8.81 5.94
CA PRO A 111 11.83 10.16 5.97
C PRO A 111 10.46 10.23 5.29
N ALA A 112 9.53 10.98 5.88
CA ALA A 112 8.15 11.10 5.37
C ALA A 112 8.06 11.67 3.93
N ALA A 113 9.10 12.39 3.49
CA ALA A 113 9.23 12.93 2.13
C ALA A 113 9.31 11.83 1.05
N ILE A 114 9.98 10.71 1.34
CA ILE A 114 10.07 9.57 0.40
C ILE A 114 8.95 8.54 0.59
N GLY A 115 8.15 8.70 1.64
CA GLY A 115 7.04 7.81 1.98
C GLY A 115 6.07 7.52 0.82
N PRO A 116 5.51 8.53 0.13
CA PRO A 116 4.60 8.30 -1.00
C PRO A 116 5.18 7.39 -2.08
N TRP A 117 6.46 7.55 -2.40
CA TRP A 117 7.14 6.77 -3.42
C TRP A 117 7.38 5.32 -2.98
N LEU A 118 7.72 5.11 -1.71
CA LEU A 118 7.85 3.76 -1.14
C LEU A 118 6.51 3.01 -1.13
N ARG A 119 5.37 3.72 -0.99
CA ARG A 119 4.02 3.12 -1.02
C ARG A 119 3.58 2.65 -2.40
N VAL A 120 4.29 3.00 -3.46
CA VAL A 120 4.07 2.43 -4.80
C VAL A 120 4.51 0.95 -4.84
N SER A 121 5.27 0.49 -3.84
CA SER A 121 5.62 -0.93 -3.69
C SER A 121 4.69 -1.64 -2.70
N PRO A 122 3.93 -2.67 -3.13
CA PRO A 122 3.04 -3.44 -2.25
C PRO A 122 3.81 -4.23 -1.18
N ILE A 123 5.05 -4.63 -1.47
CA ILE A 123 5.93 -5.29 -0.49
C ILE A 123 6.26 -4.31 0.64
N MET A 124 6.64 -3.07 0.28
CA MET A 124 6.95 -2.05 1.28
C MET A 124 5.72 -1.69 2.12
N CYS A 125 4.52 -1.61 1.52
CA CYS A 125 3.27 -1.43 2.27
C CYS A 125 3.02 -2.55 3.29
N THR A 126 3.29 -3.79 2.92
CA THR A 126 3.13 -4.95 3.82
C THR A 126 4.18 -4.94 4.93
N LEU A 127 5.44 -4.66 4.60
CA LEU A 127 6.52 -4.57 5.59
C LEU A 127 6.28 -3.43 6.58
N ASP A 128 5.82 -2.27 6.11
CA ASP A 128 5.49 -1.12 6.97
C ASP A 128 4.39 -1.47 7.97
N MET A 129 3.33 -2.13 7.50
CA MET A 129 2.26 -2.63 8.37
C MET A 129 2.80 -3.65 9.39
N LEU A 130 3.65 -4.58 8.96
CA LEU A 130 4.22 -5.58 9.86
C LEU A 130 5.08 -4.91 10.95
N VAL A 131 5.95 -3.96 10.59
CA VAL A 131 6.77 -3.20 11.53
C VAL A 131 5.88 -2.40 12.50
N PHE A 132 4.84 -1.76 11.99
CA PHE A 132 3.85 -1.04 12.80
C PHE A 132 3.18 -1.98 13.81
N LEU A 133 2.68 -3.14 13.37
CA LEU A 133 2.03 -4.12 14.24
C LEU A 133 2.98 -4.70 15.29
N LEU A 134 4.21 -5.03 14.91
CA LEU A 134 5.23 -5.51 15.84
C LEU A 134 5.57 -4.46 16.90
N ARG A 135 5.70 -3.19 16.51
CA ARG A 135 5.89 -2.08 17.45
C ARG A 135 4.68 -1.92 18.37
N LEU A 136 3.48 -1.91 17.81
CA LEU A 136 2.24 -1.80 18.57
C LEU A 136 2.12 -2.92 19.60
N GLN A 137 2.39 -4.16 19.19
CA GLN A 137 2.40 -5.34 20.07
C GLN A 137 3.44 -5.17 21.17
N TYR A 138 4.68 -4.82 20.83
CA TYR A 138 5.76 -4.61 21.78
C TYR A 138 5.41 -3.57 22.86
N TYR A 139 4.94 -2.39 22.45
CA TYR A 139 4.58 -1.34 23.40
C TYR A 139 3.30 -1.65 24.18
N THR A 140 2.33 -2.34 23.59
CA THR A 140 1.12 -2.80 24.28
C THR A 140 1.48 -3.79 25.39
N LEU A 141 2.33 -4.78 25.09
CA LEU A 141 2.83 -5.73 26.09
C LEU A 141 3.63 -5.05 27.19
N ARG A 142 4.45 -4.05 26.85
CA ARG A 142 5.29 -3.34 27.83
C ARG A 142 4.50 -2.40 28.74
N THR A 143 3.46 -1.74 28.21
CA THR A 143 2.69 -0.73 28.95
C THR A 143 1.41 -1.28 29.58
N TRP A 144 1.02 -2.51 29.22
CA TRP A 144 -0.27 -3.11 29.60
C TRP A 144 -1.48 -2.27 29.19
N SER A 145 -1.33 -1.42 28.17
CA SER A 145 -2.38 -0.53 27.68
C SER A 145 -2.24 -0.33 26.17
N CYS A 146 -3.19 -0.86 25.40
CA CYS A 146 -3.21 -0.73 23.94
C CYS A 146 -3.22 0.76 23.53
N ARG A 147 -4.03 1.58 24.21
CA ARG A 147 -4.14 3.02 23.96
C ARG A 147 -2.81 3.75 24.16
N LEU A 148 -2.07 3.41 25.21
CA LEU A 148 -0.78 4.04 25.48
C LEU A 148 0.28 3.57 24.47
N GLY A 149 0.33 2.26 24.19
CA GLY A 149 1.20 1.71 23.15
C GLY A 149 0.95 2.33 21.79
N PHE A 150 -0.31 2.45 21.39
CA PHE A 150 -0.71 3.13 20.16
C PHE A 150 -0.27 4.60 20.13
N ARG A 151 -0.52 5.36 21.20
CA ARG A 151 -0.10 6.77 21.27
C ARG A 151 1.40 6.91 21.12
N ILE A 152 2.19 6.03 21.74
CA ILE A 152 3.65 6.01 21.60
C ILE A 152 4.05 5.72 20.14
N VAL A 153 3.49 4.68 19.52
CA VAL A 153 3.79 4.29 18.14
C VAL A 153 3.41 5.41 17.16
N MET A 154 2.23 6.01 17.30
CA MET A 154 1.82 7.13 16.46
C MET A 154 2.73 8.35 16.65
N THR A 155 3.14 8.64 17.88
CA THR A 155 4.08 9.74 18.13
C THR A 155 5.46 9.44 17.51
N GLN A 156 5.86 8.17 17.38
CA GLN A 156 7.10 7.80 16.69
C GLN A 156 6.96 7.86 15.16
N LEU A 157 5.83 7.40 14.61
CA LEU A 157 5.58 7.42 13.16
C LEU A 157 5.34 8.83 12.60
N TYR A 158 4.66 9.68 13.37
CA TYR A 158 4.28 11.06 12.99
C TYR A 158 5.09 12.12 13.74
N GLY A 159 6.09 11.71 14.53
CA GLY A 159 6.85 12.63 15.38
C GLY A 159 7.79 13.53 14.60
N TYR A 160 7.46 14.82 14.60
CA TYR A 160 8.32 16.01 14.62
C TYR A 160 9.59 15.96 13.74
N ASP A 161 9.41 15.69 12.45
CA ASP A 161 10.33 16.19 11.41
C ASP A 161 9.64 17.33 10.62
N ASP A 162 8.74 18.07 11.28
CA ASP A 162 7.73 18.96 10.69
C ASP A 162 8.23 20.36 10.27
N ALA A 163 9.54 20.54 10.04
CA ALA A 163 10.02 21.85 9.61
C ALA A 163 9.76 22.16 8.12
N VAL A 164 9.38 21.18 7.29
CA VAL A 164 9.50 21.32 5.81
C VAL A 164 8.17 21.11 5.04
N THR A 165 7.05 20.74 5.67
CA THR A 165 5.86 20.23 4.91
C THR A 165 4.56 21.02 5.07
N GLY A 166 4.61 22.35 5.09
CA GLY A 166 3.49 23.25 5.44
C GLY A 166 2.21 23.29 4.57
N ALA A 167 1.99 22.40 3.61
CA ALA A 167 0.73 22.36 2.84
C ALA A 167 0.23 20.93 2.57
N PHE A 168 1.15 20.01 2.26
CA PHE A 168 0.81 18.60 2.02
C PHE A 168 0.37 17.88 3.30
N GLU A 169 0.78 18.38 4.46
CA GLU A 169 0.47 17.78 5.76
C GLU A 169 -0.99 18.03 6.19
N ASP A 170 -1.55 19.18 5.84
CA ASP A 170 -2.95 19.50 6.15
C ASP A 170 -3.92 18.64 5.34
N PHE A 171 -3.59 18.37 4.08
CA PHE A 171 -4.34 17.44 3.24
C PHE A 171 -4.35 16.02 3.84
N ARG A 172 -3.25 15.62 4.48
CA ARG A 172 -3.11 14.31 5.14
C ARG A 172 -3.89 14.18 6.45
N LYS A 173 -4.10 15.29 7.16
CA LYS A 173 -4.83 15.31 8.43
C LYS A 173 -6.33 15.15 8.25
N SER A 174 -6.86 15.51 7.09
CA SER A 174 -8.30 15.39 6.81
C SER A 174 -8.76 13.93 6.75
N PRO A 175 -9.83 13.54 7.47
CA PRO A 175 -10.43 12.22 7.32
C PRO A 175 -11.15 12.04 5.98
N TYR A 176 -11.63 13.15 5.38
CA TYR A 176 -12.36 13.10 4.11
C TYR A 176 -11.44 12.74 2.95
N THR A 177 -10.22 13.30 2.92
CA THR A 177 -9.24 13.00 1.85
C THR A 177 -8.86 11.52 1.87
N ARG A 178 -8.75 10.90 3.06
CA ARG A 178 -8.53 9.45 3.22
C ARG A 178 -9.70 8.62 2.70
N LEU A 179 -10.92 9.02 3.05
CA LEU A 179 -12.13 8.35 2.60
C LEU A 179 -12.27 8.43 1.08
N PHE A 180 -12.09 9.62 0.49
CA PHE A 180 -12.14 9.80 -0.96
C PHE A 180 -11.04 9.02 -1.68
N GLY A 181 -9.82 9.00 -1.14
CA GLY A 181 -8.73 8.17 -1.67
C GLY A 181 -9.10 6.69 -1.69
N PHE A 182 -9.74 6.18 -0.64
CA PHE A 182 -10.21 4.80 -0.61
C PHE A 182 -11.35 4.52 -1.58
N LEU A 183 -12.35 5.40 -1.65
CA LEU A 183 -13.45 5.29 -2.59
C LEU A 183 -12.96 5.25 -4.04
N PHE A 184 -11.86 5.94 -4.35
CA PHE A 184 -11.23 5.90 -5.67
C PHE A 184 -10.59 4.53 -6.00
N VAL A 185 -10.08 3.82 -5.00
CA VAL A 185 -9.40 2.53 -5.15
C VAL A 185 -10.39 1.35 -5.26
N ILE A 186 -11.57 1.44 -4.64
CA ILE A 186 -12.56 0.34 -4.57
C ILE A 186 -12.98 -0.17 -5.97
N PRO A 187 -13.36 0.66 -6.96
CA PRO A 187 -13.81 0.17 -8.26
C PRO A 187 -12.72 -0.63 -8.98
N SER A 188 -11.47 -0.15 -8.96
CA SER A 188 -10.32 -0.85 -9.55
C SER A 188 -10.03 -2.16 -8.83
N PHE A 189 -10.15 -2.17 -7.48
CA PHE A 189 -10.03 -3.40 -6.70
C PHE A 189 -11.08 -4.44 -7.09
N VAL A 190 -12.36 -4.06 -7.07
CA VAL A 190 -13.48 -4.97 -7.37
C VAL A 190 -13.35 -5.53 -8.78
N LYS A 191 -13.02 -4.68 -9.75
CA LYS A 191 -12.81 -5.09 -11.15
C LYS A 191 -11.70 -6.14 -11.29
N LEU A 192 -10.53 -5.90 -10.69
CA LEU A 192 -9.42 -6.86 -10.75
C LEU A 192 -9.70 -8.14 -9.97
N TYR A 193 -10.37 -8.04 -8.82
CA TYR A 193 -10.66 -9.18 -7.97
C TYR A 193 -11.69 -10.12 -8.60
N ALA A 194 -12.62 -9.58 -9.40
CA ALA A 194 -13.62 -10.34 -10.14
C ALA A 194 -13.06 -11.12 -11.35
N VAL A 195 -11.85 -10.79 -11.82
CA VAL A 195 -11.22 -11.49 -12.94
C VAL A 195 -10.64 -12.83 -12.48
N ASP A 196 -10.99 -13.91 -13.16
CA ASP A 196 -10.45 -15.24 -12.88
C ASP A 196 -9.04 -15.44 -13.46
N GLY A 197 -8.28 -16.37 -12.88
CA GLY A 197 -6.92 -16.72 -13.33
C GLY A 197 -5.80 -15.76 -12.89
N LEU A 198 -6.12 -14.55 -12.40
CA LEU A 198 -5.13 -13.57 -11.93
C LEU A 198 -4.75 -13.75 -10.44
N VAL A 199 -4.38 -14.96 -10.03
CA VAL A 199 -4.10 -15.29 -8.62
C VAL A 199 -3.05 -14.33 -8.03
N TRP A 200 -1.93 -14.14 -8.73
CA TRP A 200 -0.85 -13.27 -8.27
C TRP A 200 -1.28 -11.80 -8.17
N THR A 201 -2.03 -11.28 -9.13
CA THR A 201 -2.55 -9.91 -9.09
C THR A 201 -3.45 -9.70 -7.88
N LYS A 202 -4.29 -10.70 -7.52
CA LYS A 202 -5.12 -10.65 -6.31
C LYS A 202 -4.27 -10.61 -5.04
N VAL A 203 -3.14 -11.34 -4.99
CA VAL A 203 -2.19 -11.26 -3.86
C VAL A 203 -1.59 -9.86 -3.74
N TRP A 204 -1.07 -9.30 -4.84
CA TRP A 204 -0.54 -7.92 -4.86
C TRP A 204 -1.58 -6.90 -4.40
N LEU A 205 -2.81 -7.09 -4.81
CA LEU A 205 -3.93 -6.24 -4.47
C LEU A 205 -4.28 -6.30 -2.97
N CYS A 206 -4.28 -7.50 -2.38
CA CYS A 206 -4.45 -7.69 -0.94
C CYS A 206 -3.31 -7.06 -0.14
N MET A 207 -2.06 -7.12 -0.63
CA MET A 207 -0.91 -6.48 -0.01
C MET A 207 -1.03 -4.95 0.06
N TYR A 208 -1.79 -4.33 -0.86
CA TYR A 208 -2.13 -2.92 -0.77
C TYR A 208 -3.26 -2.67 0.25
N ILE A 209 -4.40 -3.37 0.10
CA ILE A 209 -5.60 -3.06 0.89
C ILE A 209 -5.46 -3.43 2.36
N ALA A 210 -4.83 -4.56 2.69
CA ALA A 210 -4.77 -5.01 4.08
C ALA A 210 -4.08 -4.01 5.03
N PRO A 211 -2.90 -3.43 4.69
CA PRO A 211 -2.30 -2.34 5.46
C PRO A 211 -3.23 -1.14 5.68
N TYR A 212 -3.97 -0.72 4.65
CA TYR A 212 -4.88 0.43 4.74
C TYR A 212 -6.03 0.17 5.70
N VAL A 213 -6.71 -0.97 5.55
CA VAL A 213 -7.83 -1.33 6.41
C VAL A 213 -7.38 -1.47 7.85
N ALA A 214 -6.21 -2.09 8.09
CA ALA A 214 -5.65 -2.22 9.43
C ALA A 214 -5.36 -0.86 10.06
N PHE A 215 -4.77 0.07 9.32
CA PHE A 215 -4.43 1.38 9.85
C PHE A 215 -5.66 2.25 10.12
N GLU A 216 -6.66 2.24 9.22
CA GLU A 216 -7.93 2.94 9.45
C GLU A 216 -8.69 2.34 10.65
N ALA A 217 -8.73 1.01 10.79
CA ALA A 217 -9.33 0.36 11.95
C ALA A 217 -8.70 0.84 13.28
N VAL A 218 -7.37 0.95 13.30
CA VAL A 218 -6.65 1.45 14.47
C VAL A 218 -6.88 2.96 14.68
N CYS A 219 -6.91 3.76 13.62
CA CYS A 219 -7.23 5.19 13.72
C CYS A 219 -8.65 5.44 14.27
N LEU A 220 -9.62 4.63 13.85
CA LEU A 220 -10.99 4.70 14.37
C LEU A 220 -11.05 4.40 15.87
N GLU A 221 -10.25 3.44 16.36
CA GLU A 221 -10.15 3.15 17.79
C GLU A 221 -9.65 4.35 18.60
N SER A 222 -8.64 5.03 18.07
CA SER A 222 -7.97 6.15 18.73
C SER A 222 -8.89 7.34 19.00
N ARG A 223 -9.96 7.49 18.20
CA ARG A 223 -10.95 8.57 18.33
C ARG A 223 -11.91 8.37 19.50
N GLY A 224 -11.69 7.37 20.36
CA GLY A 224 -12.42 7.25 21.63
C GLY A 224 -13.82 6.68 21.49
N ALA A 225 -14.21 6.15 20.32
CA ALA A 225 -15.48 5.45 20.11
C ALA A 225 -15.56 4.06 20.81
N ALA A 226 -14.64 3.75 21.73
CA ALA A 226 -14.19 2.38 21.97
C ALA A 226 -14.19 1.92 23.44
N ARG A 227 -15.31 1.33 23.88
CA ARG A 227 -15.26 0.10 24.72
C ARG A 227 -15.49 -1.17 23.90
N LYS A 228 -16.12 -1.04 22.72
CA LYS A 228 -16.36 -2.16 21.80
C LYS A 228 -15.19 -2.45 20.86
N VAL A 229 -14.26 -1.52 20.68
CA VAL A 229 -13.20 -1.65 19.65
C VAL A 229 -12.05 -2.55 20.09
N GLU A 230 -11.67 -2.62 21.37
CA GLU A 230 -10.65 -3.59 21.82
C GLU A 230 -11.05 -5.05 21.52
N TYR A 231 -12.34 -5.36 21.65
CA TYR A 231 -12.93 -6.64 21.25
C TYR A 231 -12.92 -6.83 19.73
N VAL A 232 -13.18 -5.76 18.98
CA VAL A 232 -13.16 -5.78 17.51
C VAL A 232 -11.74 -5.91 16.99
N LEU A 233 -10.74 -5.23 17.56
CA LEU A 233 -9.35 -5.26 17.13
C LEU A 233 -8.71 -6.62 17.42
N SER A 234 -9.00 -7.22 18.59
CA SER A 234 -8.65 -8.60 18.91
C SER A 234 -9.27 -9.59 17.91
N ARG A 235 -10.57 -9.43 17.59
CA ARG A 235 -11.23 -10.24 16.56
C ARG A 235 -10.70 -9.99 15.16
N TYR A 236 -10.30 -8.75 14.84
CA TYR A 236 -9.71 -8.40 13.56
C TYR A 236 -8.32 -8.98 13.43
N PHE A 237 -7.49 -8.92 14.47
CA PHE A 237 -6.16 -9.50 14.46
C PHE A 237 -6.23 -11.03 14.33
N PHE A 238 -7.16 -11.66 15.04
CA PHE A 238 -7.46 -13.07 14.89
C PHE A 238 -8.00 -13.40 13.47
N ALA A 239 -8.94 -12.61 12.95
CA ALA A 239 -9.50 -12.78 11.62
C ALA A 239 -8.50 -12.48 10.49
N LEU A 240 -7.55 -11.58 10.68
CA LEU A 240 -6.47 -11.29 9.73
C LEU A 240 -5.48 -12.44 9.68
N ASN A 241 -5.12 -13.00 10.84
CA ASN A 241 -4.25 -14.18 10.89
C ASN A 241 -4.95 -15.40 10.32
N VAL A 242 -6.19 -15.70 10.75
CA VAL A 242 -6.99 -16.80 10.20
C VAL A 242 -7.29 -16.60 8.71
N GLY A 243 -7.59 -15.38 8.28
CA GLY A 243 -7.82 -15.02 6.89
C GLY A 243 -6.57 -15.15 6.03
N ALA A 244 -5.41 -14.74 6.54
CA ALA A 244 -4.12 -14.95 5.88
C ALA A 244 -3.77 -16.44 5.79
N THR A 245 -4.03 -17.22 6.84
CA THR A 245 -3.82 -18.68 6.84
C THR A 245 -4.80 -19.40 5.90
N LEU A 246 -6.06 -18.96 5.81
CA LEU A 246 -7.05 -19.50 4.87
C LEU A 246 -6.77 -19.09 3.43
N LEU A 247 -6.33 -17.84 3.19
CA LEU A 247 -5.89 -17.39 1.88
C LEU A 247 -4.66 -18.16 1.43
N TYR A 248 -3.70 -18.40 2.33
CA TYR A 248 -2.54 -19.24 2.06
C TYR A 248 -2.93 -20.70 1.79
N TYR A 249 -3.86 -21.26 2.57
CA TYR A 249 -4.38 -22.61 2.36
C TYR A 249 -5.16 -22.73 1.05
N MET A 250 -6.08 -21.80 0.73
CA MET A 250 -6.78 -21.76 -0.56
C MET A 250 -5.85 -21.51 -1.75
N TYR A 251 -4.75 -20.78 -1.53
CA TYR A 251 -3.73 -20.52 -2.53
C TYR A 251 -2.87 -21.76 -2.81
N CYS A 252 -2.58 -22.58 -1.78
CA CYS A 252 -1.81 -23.82 -1.91
C CYS A 252 -2.68 -25.05 -2.18
N TYR A 253 -4.00 -24.98 -2.00
CA TYR A 253 -4.90 -26.12 -2.06
C TYR A 253 -5.64 -26.18 -3.41
N ASP A 254 -5.13 -27.01 -4.31
CA ASP A 254 -5.83 -27.48 -5.49
C ASP A 254 -6.28 -28.94 -5.25
N PRO A 255 -7.59 -29.23 -5.05
CA PRO A 255 -8.00 -30.60 -4.75
C PRO A 255 -8.04 -31.54 -5.98
N ARG A 256 -7.90 -31.06 -7.23
CA ARG A 256 -8.04 -31.90 -8.46
C ARG A 256 -7.31 -31.42 -9.73
N GLY A 257 -6.71 -30.23 -9.74
CA GLY A 257 -6.41 -29.47 -10.95
C GLY A 257 -7.45 -28.34 -11.11
N THR A 258 -7.00 -27.09 -11.14
CA THR A 258 -7.83 -25.89 -11.28
C THR A 258 -8.65 -25.87 -12.58
N GLY A 259 -9.97 -26.08 -12.46
CA GLY A 259 -10.93 -26.07 -13.57
C GLY A 259 -11.56 -24.69 -13.82
N GLN A 260 -11.87 -24.40 -15.09
CA GLN A 260 -12.42 -23.13 -15.58
C GLN A 260 -13.89 -22.92 -15.16
N PRO A 261 -14.27 -21.76 -14.55
CA PRO A 261 -15.62 -21.55 -14.05
C PRO A 261 -16.64 -21.23 -15.15
N GLY A 262 -17.84 -21.81 -15.06
CA GLY A 262 -18.84 -21.86 -16.15
C GLY A 262 -19.55 -20.55 -16.53
N TRP A 263 -19.48 -19.49 -15.70
CA TRP A 263 -20.05 -18.18 -16.06
C TRP A 263 -19.29 -17.48 -17.20
N THR A 264 -18.04 -17.89 -17.43
CA THR A 264 -17.23 -17.49 -18.60
C THR A 264 -17.81 -17.96 -19.94
N LYS A 265 -18.62 -19.03 -19.96
CA LYS A 265 -19.31 -19.52 -21.17
C LYS A 265 -20.56 -18.73 -21.55
N VAL A 266 -21.13 -17.97 -20.61
CA VAL A 266 -22.35 -17.17 -20.84
C VAL A 266 -22.04 -15.81 -21.47
N LEU A 267 -20.83 -15.28 -21.24
CA LEU A 267 -20.33 -14.08 -21.92
C LEU A 267 -19.80 -14.38 -23.34
N GLY A 268 -19.56 -15.64 -23.70
CA GLY A 268 -19.10 -16.11 -25.02
C GLY A 268 -20.21 -16.55 -25.98
N ARG A 269 -21.45 -16.04 -25.84
CA ARG A 269 -22.49 -16.13 -26.87
C ARG A 269 -22.97 -14.74 -27.26
N ARG A 270 -22.34 -14.17 -28.28
CA ARG A 270 -23.02 -13.55 -29.43
C ARG A 270 -22.08 -13.56 -30.61
#